data_AF-A0A849EC60-F1
#
_entry.id   AF-A0A849EC60-F1
#
_cell.length_a   1.000
_cell.length_b   1.000
_cell.length_c   1.000
_cell.angle_alpha   90.00
_cell.angle_beta   90.00
_cell.angle_gamma   90.00
#
_symmetry.space_group_name_H-M   'P 1'
#
loop_
_entity.id
_entity.type
_entity.pdbx_description
1 polymer ?
#
loop_
_entity_poly.entity_id
_entity_poly.type
_entity_poly.pdbx_seq_one_letter_code
_entity_poly.pdbx_strand_id
1 'polypeptide(L)'
;MNAVDIIEQYGRGVPAIVQSTKIVDVCEYLLSCQAPGTVILSEYGEVKGTLSQKDIINASGRLGSSVMQMVASDLVRDLVPACETTTQIIQVMELLNNTASEFVLVTEDGEIKGMITLADLHDLLLHALTEEDEGKPDKAQKAAAKSKQAQPEASTAAPPPTEYEEVRNSA
;
A
#
# COMPACT_ATOMS: atom_id res chain seq x y z
N MET A 1 6.30 4.33 20.82
CA MET A 1 5.63 3.40 19.92
C MET A 1 6.66 2.81 18.97
N ASN A 2 6.76 1.49 18.94
CA ASN A 2 7.62 0.71 18.05
C ASN A 2 6.76 -0.07 17.04
N ALA A 3 7.38 -0.90 16.20
CA ALA A 3 6.69 -1.66 15.15
C ALA A 3 5.67 -2.67 15.69
N VAL A 4 5.96 -3.35 16.82
CA VAL A 4 5.00 -4.31 17.40
C VAL A 4 3.75 -3.60 17.91
N ASP A 5 3.89 -2.43 18.55
CA ASP A 5 2.74 -1.65 19.01
C ASP A 5 1.77 -1.31 17.86
N ILE A 6 2.30 -0.98 16.67
CA ILE A 6 1.51 -0.67 15.48
C ILE A 6 0.78 -1.91 14.98
N ILE A 7 1.46 -3.06 14.91
CA ILE A 7 0.82 -4.32 14.48
C ILE A 7 -0.31 -4.71 15.42
N GLU A 8 -0.11 -4.60 16.73
CA GLU A 8 -1.13 -4.91 17.72
C GLU A 8 -2.34 -3.97 17.61
N GLN A 9 -2.11 -2.68 17.34
CA GLN A 9 -3.16 -1.69 17.20
C GLN A 9 -4.01 -1.88 15.93
N TYR A 10 -3.40 -2.18 14.80
CA TYR A 10 -4.10 -2.30 13.51
C TYR A 10 -4.49 -3.74 13.15
N GLY A 11 -3.93 -4.73 13.85
CA GLY A 11 -4.32 -6.15 13.75
C GLY A 11 -4.15 -6.77 12.37
N ARG A 12 -3.31 -6.19 11.49
CA ARG A 12 -3.17 -6.67 10.11
C ARG A 12 -2.27 -7.90 10.07
N GLY A 13 -2.86 -9.02 9.64
CA GLY A 13 -2.10 -10.16 9.16
C GLY A 13 -1.31 -9.82 7.88
N VAL A 14 -0.44 -10.74 7.46
CA VAL A 14 0.36 -10.57 6.25
C VAL A 14 -0.38 -11.21 5.07
N PRO A 15 -0.82 -10.44 4.06
CA PRO A 15 -1.38 -11.02 2.85
C PRO A 15 -0.34 -11.93 2.20
N ALA A 16 -0.77 -13.12 1.80
CA ALA A 16 0.13 -14.15 1.28
C ALA A 16 -0.50 -14.85 0.08
N ILE A 17 0.30 -15.06 -0.97
CA ILE A 17 -0.11 -15.73 -2.21
C ILE A 17 0.91 -16.79 -2.60
N VAL A 18 0.45 -17.91 -3.15
CA VAL A 18 1.34 -18.96 -3.67
C VAL A 18 1.93 -18.53 -5.01
N GLN A 19 3.22 -18.81 -5.22
CA GLN A 19 4.03 -18.39 -6.36
C GLN A 19 3.46 -18.75 -7.75
N SER A 20 2.63 -19.78 -7.85
CA SER A 20 1.97 -20.23 -9.10
C SER A 20 0.69 -19.47 -9.45
N THR A 21 0.24 -18.54 -8.58
CA THR A 21 -0.97 -17.74 -8.78
C THR A 21 -0.81 -16.76 -9.94
N LYS A 22 -1.82 -16.61 -10.80
CA LYS A 22 -1.75 -15.68 -11.95
C LYS A 22 -1.78 -14.24 -11.49
N ILE A 23 -1.10 -13.35 -12.22
CA ILE A 23 -1.04 -11.92 -11.90
C ILE A 23 -2.43 -11.27 -11.84
N VAL A 24 -3.39 -11.71 -12.67
CA VAL A 24 -4.77 -11.20 -12.61
C VAL A 24 -5.42 -11.49 -11.25
N ASP A 25 -5.25 -12.71 -10.75
CA ASP A 25 -5.80 -13.14 -9.45
C ASP A 25 -5.07 -12.44 -8.29
N VAL A 26 -3.75 -12.17 -8.45
CA VAL A 26 -2.98 -11.36 -7.50
C VAL A 26 -3.56 -9.94 -7.41
N CYS A 27 -3.86 -9.29 -8.54
CA CYS A 27 -4.45 -7.96 -8.57
C CYS A 27 -5.82 -7.95 -7.85
N GLU A 28 -6.69 -8.91 -8.16
CA GLU A 28 -8.00 -9.03 -7.51
C GLU A 28 -7.85 -9.22 -6.00
N TYR A 29 -6.95 -10.09 -5.57
CA TYR A 29 -6.67 -10.33 -4.16
C TYR A 29 -6.19 -9.05 -3.44
N LEU A 30 -5.17 -8.37 -3.98
CA LEU A 30 -4.61 -7.15 -3.38
C LEU A 30 -5.66 -6.04 -3.25
N LEU A 31 -6.55 -5.90 -4.23
CA LEU A 31 -7.67 -4.97 -4.18
C LEU A 31 -8.68 -5.36 -3.09
N SER A 32 -9.01 -6.65 -2.98
CA SER A 32 -10.00 -7.14 -2.02
C SER A 32 -9.58 -6.93 -0.56
N CYS A 33 -8.28 -7.09 -0.27
CA CYS A 33 -7.73 -6.88 1.07
C CYS A 33 -7.13 -5.48 1.27
N GLN A 34 -7.25 -4.60 0.28
CA GLN A 34 -6.72 -3.23 0.30
C GLN A 34 -5.24 -3.17 0.70
N ALA A 35 -4.44 -4.14 0.24
CA ALA A 35 -3.03 -4.22 0.58
C ALA A 35 -2.15 -3.70 -0.58
N PRO A 36 -1.12 -2.89 -0.29
CA PRO A 36 -0.19 -2.39 -1.32
C PRO A 36 0.73 -3.50 -1.87
N GLY A 37 0.80 -4.65 -1.19
CA GLY A 37 1.56 -5.81 -1.62
C GLY A 37 1.28 -7.05 -0.77
N THR A 38 1.99 -8.12 -1.08
CA THR A 38 1.81 -9.46 -0.50
C THR A 38 3.14 -10.20 -0.41
N VAL A 39 3.24 -11.16 0.51
CA VAL A 39 4.33 -12.14 0.51
C VAL A 39 4.03 -13.26 -0.48
N ILE A 40 5.06 -13.71 -1.19
CA ILE A 40 4.96 -14.82 -2.11
C ILE A 40 5.51 -16.07 -1.44
N LEU A 41 4.67 -17.10 -1.36
CA LEU A 41 4.99 -18.38 -0.77
C LEU A 41 5.29 -19.42 -1.85
N SER A 42 6.18 -20.36 -1.55
CA SER A 42 6.29 -21.59 -2.31
C SER A 42 5.06 -22.47 -2.13
N GLU A 43 4.95 -23.51 -2.93
CA GLU A 43 3.94 -24.57 -2.76
C GLU A 43 4.04 -25.27 -1.38
N TYR A 44 5.17 -25.14 -0.69
CA TYR A 44 5.43 -25.72 0.63
C TYR A 44 5.33 -24.70 1.77
N GLY A 45 4.92 -23.46 1.48
CA GLY A 45 4.73 -22.39 2.48
C GLY A 45 5.98 -21.60 2.83
N GLU A 46 7.11 -21.82 2.14
CA GLU A 46 8.32 -21.03 2.35
C GLU A 46 8.18 -19.64 1.72
N VAL A 47 8.57 -18.58 2.43
CA VAL A 47 8.60 -17.23 1.85
C VAL A 47 9.69 -17.16 0.77
N LYS A 48 9.29 -16.80 -0.45
CA LYS A 48 10.18 -16.60 -1.61
C LYS A 48 10.50 -15.14 -1.86
N GLY A 49 9.72 -14.24 -1.30
CA GLY A 49 9.88 -12.82 -1.49
C GLY A 49 8.54 -12.12 -1.41
N THR A 50 8.41 -11.04 -2.15
CA THR A 50 7.24 -10.16 -2.09
C THR A 50 6.86 -9.66 -3.47
N LEU A 51 5.61 -9.23 -3.60
CA LEU A 51 5.08 -8.63 -4.81
C LEU A 51 4.17 -7.46 -4.44
N SER A 52 4.47 -6.27 -4.94
CA SER A 52 3.67 -5.06 -4.72
C SER A 52 2.82 -4.68 -5.94
N GLN A 53 1.79 -3.86 -5.73
CA GLN A 53 1.02 -3.25 -6.82
C GLN A 53 1.94 -2.48 -7.78
N LYS A 54 2.90 -1.75 -7.23
CA LYS A 54 3.91 -0.99 -7.99
C LYS A 54 4.77 -1.90 -8.87
N ASP A 55 5.12 -3.10 -8.42
CA ASP A 55 5.85 -4.08 -9.24
C ASP A 55 5.02 -4.52 -10.44
N ILE A 56 3.73 -4.79 -10.25
CA ILE A 56 2.81 -5.16 -11.33
C ILE A 56 2.64 -4.01 -12.32
N ILE A 57 2.50 -2.77 -11.83
CA ILE A 57 2.40 -1.57 -12.68
C ILE A 57 3.69 -1.38 -13.50
N ASN A 58 4.86 -1.48 -12.86
CA ASN A 58 6.15 -1.39 -13.54
C ASN A 58 6.33 -2.48 -14.60
N ALA A 59 5.95 -3.72 -14.27
CA ALA A 59 5.99 -4.83 -15.21
C ALA A 59 5.01 -4.62 -16.37
N SER A 60 3.82 -4.09 -16.11
CA SER A 60 2.82 -3.73 -17.13
C SER A 60 3.38 -2.69 -18.11
N GLY A 61 4.08 -1.67 -17.62
CA GLY A 61 4.71 -0.65 -18.47
C GLY A 61 5.83 -1.21 -19.35
N ARG A 62 6.54 -2.25 -18.89
CA ARG A 62 7.66 -2.87 -19.63
C ARG A 62 7.23 -3.99 -20.58
N LEU A 63 6.26 -4.80 -20.17
CA LEU A 63 5.86 -6.05 -20.84
C LEU A 63 4.49 -5.94 -21.54
N GLY A 64 3.76 -4.85 -21.30
CA GLY A 64 2.42 -4.65 -21.83
C GLY A 64 1.42 -5.69 -21.33
N SER A 65 0.47 -6.04 -22.18
CA SER A 65 -0.62 -6.97 -21.85
C SER A 65 -0.16 -8.39 -21.52
N SER A 66 1.06 -8.76 -21.90
CA SER A 66 1.62 -10.10 -21.62
C SER A 66 1.77 -10.35 -20.11
N VAL A 67 1.88 -9.30 -19.28
CA VAL A 67 2.04 -9.43 -17.83
C VAL A 67 0.86 -10.18 -17.18
N MET A 68 -0.34 -10.03 -17.74
CA MET A 68 -1.55 -10.66 -17.21
C MET A 68 -1.61 -12.17 -17.46
N GLN A 69 -0.69 -12.70 -18.29
CA GLN A 69 -0.53 -14.14 -18.52
C GLN A 69 0.54 -14.77 -17.62
N MET A 70 1.30 -13.96 -16.88
CA MET A 70 2.37 -14.41 -15.99
C MET A 70 1.80 -14.90 -14.65
N VAL A 71 2.67 -15.53 -13.85
CA VAL A 71 2.40 -15.92 -12.47
C VAL A 71 3.21 -15.07 -11.48
N ALA A 72 2.83 -15.12 -10.21
CA ALA A 72 3.47 -14.37 -9.12
C ALA A 72 4.99 -14.58 -9.06
N SER A 73 5.48 -15.81 -9.28
CA SER A 73 6.92 -16.11 -9.30
C SER A 73 7.69 -15.36 -10.38
N ASP A 74 7.04 -14.92 -11.45
CA ASP A 74 7.72 -14.23 -12.54
C ASP A 74 8.02 -12.76 -12.21
N LEU A 75 7.27 -12.18 -11.27
CA LEU A 75 7.41 -10.80 -10.82
C LEU A 75 7.90 -10.67 -9.37
N VAL A 76 8.12 -11.79 -8.67
CA VAL A 76 8.57 -11.80 -7.29
C VAL A 76 9.88 -11.01 -7.16
N ARG A 77 9.95 -10.18 -6.14
CA ARG A 77 11.14 -9.44 -5.75
C ARG A 77 11.71 -10.08 -4.49
N ASP A 78 13.02 -9.97 -4.32
CA ASP A 78 13.65 -10.20 -3.02
C ASP A 78 12.90 -9.37 -1.97
N LEU A 79 12.85 -9.92 -0.75
CA LEU A 79 11.99 -9.42 0.33
C LEU A 79 12.06 -7.89 0.43
N VAL A 80 10.89 -7.23 0.40
CA VAL A 80 10.76 -5.77 0.68
C VAL A 80 11.51 -5.44 1.98
N PRO A 81 11.95 -4.18 2.16
CA PRO A 81 12.34 -3.65 3.45
C PRO A 81 11.63 -4.33 4.62
N ALA A 82 12.42 -4.89 5.53
CA ALA A 82 11.95 -5.50 6.76
C ALA A 82 12.51 -4.73 7.95
N CYS A 83 11.79 -4.73 9.06
CA CYS A 83 12.22 -4.14 10.32
C CYS A 83 11.93 -5.08 11.49
N GLU A 84 12.69 -4.94 12.57
CA GLU A 84 12.46 -5.71 13.79
C GLU A 84 11.23 -5.18 14.55
N THR A 85 10.57 -6.02 15.36
CA THR A 85 9.47 -5.64 16.26
C THR A 85 9.80 -4.43 17.15
N THR A 86 11.07 -4.28 17.52
CA THR A 86 11.58 -3.18 18.36
C THR A 86 11.88 -1.89 17.60
N THR A 87 11.77 -1.89 16.27
CA THR A 87 12.09 -0.72 15.44
C THR A 87 11.16 0.44 15.76
N GLN A 88 11.70 1.64 15.94
CA GLN A 88 10.90 2.82 16.27
C GLN A 88 10.11 3.29 15.05
N ILE A 89 8.91 3.83 15.28
CA ILE A 89 8.03 4.31 14.20
C ILE A 89 8.70 5.29 13.23
N ILE A 90 9.51 6.22 13.73
CA ILE A 90 10.22 7.21 12.90
C ILE A 90 11.16 6.49 11.92
N GLN A 91 11.86 5.44 12.38
CA GLN A 91 12.76 4.66 11.53
C GLN A 91 11.98 3.84 10.49
N VAL A 92 10.79 3.36 10.84
CA VAL A 92 9.88 2.71 9.88
C VAL A 92 9.45 3.69 8.79
N MET A 93 9.04 4.90 9.15
CA MET A 93 8.69 5.96 8.20
C MET A 93 9.87 6.36 7.30
N GLU A 94 11.06 6.52 7.87
CA GLU A 94 12.29 6.78 7.10
C GLU A 94 12.59 5.66 6.11
N LEU A 95 12.44 4.40 6.53
CA LEU A 95 12.66 3.23 5.68
C LEU A 95 11.71 3.20 4.47
N LEU A 96 10.41 3.45 4.70
CA LEU A 96 9.41 3.51 3.62
C LEU A 96 9.72 4.63 2.62
N ASN A 97 10.09 5.81 3.10
CA ASN A 97 10.47 6.94 2.27
C ASN A 97 11.72 6.65 1.43
N ASN A 98 12.79 6.15 2.06
CA ASN A 98 14.06 5.87 1.39
C ASN A 98 13.95 4.80 0.31
N THR A 99 12.99 3.88 0.46
CA THR A 99 12.78 2.76 -0.47
C THR A 99 11.66 3.02 -1.46
N ALA A 100 10.92 4.12 -1.30
CA ALA A 100 9.68 4.41 -2.00
C ALA A 100 8.72 3.20 -2.00
N SER A 101 8.71 2.46 -0.89
CA SER A 101 7.82 1.34 -0.61
C SER A 101 6.63 1.83 0.20
N GLU A 102 5.47 1.20 0.01
CA GLU A 102 4.22 1.53 0.71
C GLU A 102 3.96 0.59 1.89
N PHE A 103 4.82 -0.40 2.11
CA PHE A 103 4.77 -1.30 3.26
C PHE A 103 6.15 -1.81 3.65
N VAL A 104 6.24 -2.27 4.90
CA VAL A 104 7.40 -2.95 5.50
C VAL A 104 6.91 -4.25 6.15
N LEU A 105 7.72 -5.29 6.08
CA LEU A 105 7.48 -6.51 6.87
C LEU A 105 8.12 -6.37 8.24
N VAL A 106 7.40 -6.74 9.29
CA VAL A 106 7.96 -6.76 10.63
C VAL A 106 8.37 -8.18 10.97
N THR A 107 9.62 -8.34 11.38
CA THR A 107 10.23 -9.61 11.71
C THR A 107 10.64 -9.68 13.18
N GLU A 108 10.72 -10.90 13.70
CA GLU A 108 11.33 -11.21 14.98
C GLU A 108 11.87 -12.65 14.90
N ASP A 109 13.14 -12.84 15.25
CA ASP A 109 13.84 -14.13 15.16
C ASP A 109 13.77 -14.78 13.76
N GLY A 110 13.72 -13.96 12.71
CA GLY A 110 13.64 -14.42 11.31
C GLY A 110 12.23 -14.83 10.85
N GLU A 111 11.22 -14.70 11.71
CA GLU A 111 9.82 -14.93 11.37
C GLU A 111 9.09 -13.63 11.08
N ILE A 112 8.20 -13.63 10.10
CA ILE A 112 7.34 -12.48 9.82
C ILE A 112 6.20 -12.45 10.85
N LYS A 113 6.14 -11.37 11.63
CA LYS A 113 5.10 -11.15 12.65
C LYS A 113 3.94 -10.30 12.15
N GLY A 114 4.19 -9.46 11.15
CA GLY A 114 3.14 -8.61 10.58
C GLY A 114 3.64 -7.74 9.44
N MET A 115 2.75 -6.86 8.98
CA MET A 115 3.02 -5.89 7.93
C MET A 115 2.50 -4.53 8.39
N ILE A 116 3.32 -3.50 8.23
CA ILE A 116 2.92 -2.11 8.45
C ILE A 116 2.85 -1.43 7.09
N THR A 117 1.73 -0.78 6.80
CA THR A 117 1.53 -0.01 5.57
C THR A 117 1.67 1.49 5.81
N LEU A 118 1.94 2.25 4.75
CA LEU A 118 1.93 3.71 4.81
C LEU A 118 0.58 4.26 5.29
N ALA A 119 -0.52 3.58 4.93
CA ALA A 119 -1.86 3.93 5.40
C ALA A 119 -2.00 3.80 6.93
N ASP A 120 -1.44 2.74 7.53
CA ASP A 120 -1.47 2.56 9.00
C ASP A 120 -0.71 3.70 9.70
N LEU A 121 0.41 4.15 9.13
CA LEU A 121 1.19 5.26 9.66
C LEU A 121 0.46 6.61 9.51
N HIS A 122 -0.26 6.80 8.41
CA HIS A 122 -1.11 7.98 8.22
C HIS A 122 -2.27 7.99 9.20
N ASP A 123 -2.97 6.87 9.37
CA ASP A 123 -4.05 6.76 10.34
C ASP A 123 -3.52 7.05 11.75
N LEU A 124 -2.38 6.48 12.11
CA LEU A 124 -1.76 6.72 13.42
C LEU A 124 -1.42 8.20 13.64
N LEU A 125 -0.86 8.87 12.63
CA LEU A 125 -0.55 10.29 12.71
C LEU A 125 -1.83 11.14 12.81
N LEU A 126 -2.87 10.81 12.05
CA LEU A 126 -4.16 11.50 12.12
C LEU A 126 -4.76 11.39 13.53
N HIS A 127 -4.78 10.19 14.11
CA HIS A 127 -5.29 9.97 15.46
C HIS A 127 -4.49 10.78 16.50
N ALA A 128 -3.16 10.73 16.43
CA ALA A 128 -2.29 11.49 17.34
C ALA A 128 -2.56 13.01 17.26
N LEU A 129 -2.73 13.56 16.05
CA LEU A 129 -3.02 14.98 15.86
C LEU A 129 -4.42 15.36 16.36
N THR A 130 -5.41 14.49 16.19
CA THR A 130 -6.78 14.75 16.68
C THR A 130 -6.91 14.65 18.19
N GLU A 131 -6.16 13.73 18.83
CA GLU A 131 -6.14 13.60 20.29
C GLU A 131 -5.48 14.80 20.98
N GLU A 132 -4.51 15.44 20.33
CA GLU A 132 -3.93 16.72 20.78
C GLU A 132 -4.91 17.90 20.65
N ASP A 133 -5.85 17.84 19.70
CA ASP A 133 -6.82 18.91 19.42
C ASP A 133 -8.05 18.84 20.35
N GLU A 134 -8.52 17.64 20.72
CA GLU A 134 -9.59 17.43 21.71
C GLU A 134 -9.18 17.85 23.15
N GLY A 135 -7.91 18.21 23.36
CA GLY A 135 -7.38 18.81 24.59
C GLY A 135 -7.65 20.32 24.75
N LYS A 136 -8.27 21.00 23.78
CA LYS A 136 -8.62 22.44 23.88
C LYS A 136 -10.08 22.69 23.51
N PRO A 137 -10.94 23.15 24.45
CA PRO A 137 -12.26 23.61 24.07
C PRO A 137 -12.16 25.05 23.59
N ASP A 138 -12.32 25.31 22.30
CA ASP A 138 -13.08 26.51 21.91
C ASP A 138 -13.80 26.38 20.58
N LYS A 139 -14.94 27.07 20.59
CA LYS A 139 -16.07 27.04 19.69
C LYS A 139 -15.72 27.61 18.33
N ALA A 140 -16.29 26.99 17.32
CA ALA A 140 -17.10 27.59 16.26
C ALA A 140 -16.70 27.09 14.88
N GLN A 141 -17.57 26.27 14.28
CA GLN A 141 -17.91 26.50 12.89
C GLN A 141 -19.31 25.98 12.56
N LYS A 142 -20.23 26.95 12.53
CA LYS A 142 -21.43 26.90 11.71
C LYS A 142 -21.11 27.52 10.36
N ALA A 143 -21.73 26.92 9.34
CA ALA A 143 -21.95 27.43 7.98
C ALA A 143 -20.72 27.37 7.05
N ALA A 144 -20.82 26.91 5.80
CA ALA A 144 -21.99 26.88 4.93
C ALA A 144 -21.90 25.73 3.90
N ALA A 145 -23.02 25.04 3.74
CA ALA A 145 -23.35 24.28 2.54
C ALA A 145 -24.02 25.19 1.52
N LYS A 146 -23.73 25.04 0.22
CA LYS A 146 -24.73 24.80 -0.83
C LYS A 146 -24.17 24.76 -2.27
N SER A 147 -24.42 23.60 -2.92
CA SER A 147 -24.95 23.39 -4.29
C SER A 147 -24.14 23.87 -5.51
N LYS A 148 -24.08 23.19 -6.68
CA LYS A 148 -25.07 22.36 -7.38
C LYS A 148 -24.44 21.75 -8.67
N GLN A 149 -24.89 20.54 -9.07
CA GLN A 149 -25.30 20.02 -10.41
C GLN A 149 -24.58 20.53 -11.70
N ALA A 150 -24.33 19.78 -12.78
CA ALA A 150 -24.73 18.45 -13.26
C ALA A 150 -23.84 18.02 -14.47
N GLN A 151 -23.88 16.72 -14.79
CA GLN A 151 -23.46 16.02 -16.03
C GLN A 151 -24.16 16.58 -17.31
N PRO A 152 -23.82 16.22 -18.59
CA PRO A 152 -23.50 14.85 -19.02
C PRO A 152 -22.71 14.60 -20.34
N GLU A 153 -22.64 13.30 -20.68
CA GLU A 153 -22.50 12.64 -22.00
C GLU A 153 -21.13 12.29 -22.60
N ALA A 154 -21.17 11.11 -23.23
CA ALA A 154 -20.07 10.24 -23.64
C ALA A 154 -19.61 10.49 -25.07
N SER A 155 -18.36 10.13 -25.39
CA SER A 155 -17.99 9.73 -26.76
C SER A 155 -16.68 8.95 -26.81
N THR A 156 -16.65 8.02 -27.75
CA THR A 156 -15.66 6.97 -28.05
C THR A 156 -14.39 7.47 -28.76
N ALA A 157 -13.20 6.91 -28.43
CA ALA A 157 -12.11 6.48 -29.35
C ALA A 157 -10.76 6.35 -28.61
N ALA A 158 -9.93 5.37 -29.00
CA ALA A 158 -8.59 5.10 -28.45
C ALA A 158 -7.45 5.76 -29.30
N PRO A 159 -6.15 5.72 -28.90
CA PRO A 159 -5.39 6.86 -28.37
C PRO A 159 -4.18 7.28 -29.25
N PRO A 160 -3.50 8.40 -28.94
CA PRO A 160 -2.02 8.38 -28.90
C PRO A 160 -1.44 9.37 -27.84
N PRO A 161 -0.11 9.63 -27.84
CA PRO A 161 0.83 9.33 -26.76
C PRO A 161 0.55 10.12 -25.46
N THR A 162 0.80 9.52 -24.29
CA THR A 162 0.70 10.24 -23.01
C THR A 162 1.80 11.30 -22.89
N GLU A 163 1.47 12.54 -23.28
CA GLU A 163 1.88 13.70 -22.50
C GLU A 163 1.27 13.50 -21.10
N TYR A 164 2.08 13.10 -20.13
CA TYR A 164 1.63 13.11 -18.73
C TYR A 164 1.52 14.58 -18.33
N GLU A 165 0.30 15.09 -18.22
CA GLU A 165 0.06 16.41 -17.63
C GLU A 165 0.23 16.27 -16.11
N GLU A 166 1.27 16.88 -15.54
CA GLU A 166 1.37 17.03 -14.09
C GLU A 166 0.21 17.92 -13.63
N VAL A 167 -0.89 17.30 -13.17
CA VAL A 167 -1.95 18.03 -12.46
C VAL A 167 -1.40 18.41 -11.08
N ARG A 168 -0.70 19.53 -11.00
CA ARG A 168 -0.41 20.18 -9.73
C ARG A 168 -1.70 20.82 -9.26
N ASN A 169 -2.30 20.29 -8.19
CA ASN A 169 -3.31 21.04 -7.45
C ASN A 169 -2.60 22.29 -6.89
N SER A 170 -2.90 23.44 -7.47
CA SER A 170 -2.53 24.74 -6.93
C SER A 170 -3.19 24.89 -5.55
N ALA A 171 -2.42 24.68 -4.48
CA ALA A 171 -2.78 25.10 -3.13
C ALA A 171 -2.51 26.60 -2.96
#